data_AF-A0A0P9DIJ9-F1
#
_entry.id   AF-A0A0P9DIJ9-F1
#
_cell.length_a   1.000
_cell.length_b   1.000
_cell.length_c   1.000
_cell.angle_alpha   90.00
_cell.angle_beta   90.00
_cell.angle_gamma   90.00
#
_symmetry.space_group_name_H-M   'P 1'
#
loop_
_entity.id
_entity.type
_entity.pdbx_description
1 polymer ?
#
loop_
_entity_poly.entity_id
_entity_poly.type
_entity_poly.pdbx_seq_one_letter_code
_entity_poly.pdbx_strand_id
1 'polypeptide(L)'
;MSKMFSDLNKKKITYGIIILFIMSALLIHLMNVPIFSLNIHGELSESFKTVDELKQKADIIVEADVVKANSIKYNNVVFTLSDVVIKKTYKGHLQNNEYIKILETGGVYNNIEHTFEGQKTLKRQEKAILFLKKYVGPVTKDQAYTVLGVYQGKFNLDSSGNIVSKNLEYTTQLDLITNKNELNLE
;
A
#
# COMPACT_ATOMS: atom_id res chain seq x y z
N MET A 1 51.06 30.31 1.38
CA MET A 1 49.74 30.79 1.86
C MET A 1 48.58 30.25 1.01
N SER A 2 48.61 30.36 -0.33
CA SER A 2 47.55 29.86 -1.25
C SER A 2 47.16 28.36 -1.08
N LYS A 3 48.15 27.46 -0.96
CA LYS A 3 47.91 26.00 -0.81
C LYS A 3 47.15 25.65 0.49
N MET A 4 47.46 26.34 1.59
CA MET A 4 46.83 26.13 2.90
C MET A 4 45.36 26.59 2.92
N PHE A 5 45.02 27.67 2.23
CA PHE A 5 43.62 28.13 2.07
C PHE A 5 42.80 27.18 1.17
N SER A 6 43.40 26.63 0.11
CA SER A 6 42.75 25.63 -0.76
C SER A 6 42.42 24.34 0.00
N ASP A 7 43.34 23.83 0.82
CA ASP A 7 43.12 22.61 1.61
C ASP A 7 42.08 22.81 2.72
N LEU A 8 41.99 24.01 3.30
CA LEU A 8 40.95 24.33 4.29
C LEU A 8 39.54 24.32 3.65
N ASN A 9 39.40 24.87 2.44
CA ASN A 9 38.14 24.84 1.70
C ASN A 9 37.77 23.41 1.27
N LYS A 10 38.73 22.60 0.83
CA LYS A 10 38.48 21.18 0.53
C LYS A 10 37.98 20.42 1.76
N LYS A 11 38.62 20.60 2.92
CA LYS A 11 38.17 19.97 4.18
C LYS A 11 36.75 20.40 4.58
N LYS A 12 36.42 21.69 4.47
CA LYS A 12 35.05 22.19 4.73
C LYS A 12 34.03 21.57 3.79
N ILE A 13 34.35 21.46 2.50
CA ILE A 13 33.52 20.77 1.51
C ILE A 13 33.34 19.30 1.90
N THR A 14 34.43 18.60 2.24
CA THR A 14 34.38 17.19 2.68
C THR A 14 33.52 17.01 3.93
N TYR A 15 33.66 17.85 4.95
CA TYR A 15 32.82 17.78 6.15
C TYR A 15 31.35 18.09 5.85
N GLY A 16 31.08 19.07 4.98
CA GLY A 16 29.72 19.37 4.53
C GLY A 16 29.04 18.18 3.85
N ILE A 17 29.78 17.46 2.99
CA ILE A 17 29.29 16.24 2.35
C ILE A 17 29.00 15.15 3.38
N ILE A 18 29.88 14.91 4.35
CA ILE A 18 29.67 13.90 5.40
C ILE A 18 28.42 14.22 6.24
N ILE A 19 28.25 15.48 6.66
CA ILE A 19 27.07 15.91 7.42
C ILE A 19 25.79 15.70 6.61
N LEU A 20 25.81 15.98 5.31
CA LEU A 20 24.67 15.75 4.43
C LEU A 20 24.29 14.26 4.38
N PHE A 21 25.27 13.36 4.30
CA PHE A 21 25.02 11.90 4.33
C PHE A 21 24.46 11.42 5.67
N ILE A 22 24.95 11.97 6.79
CA ILE A 22 24.43 11.61 8.12
C ILE A 22 22.98 12.10 8.26
N MET A 23 22.69 13.33 7.83
CA MET A 23 21.35 13.90 7.88
C MET A 23 20.37 13.13 6.98
N SER A 24 20.79 12.70 5.78
CA SER A 24 19.94 11.90 4.90
C SER A 24 19.67 10.51 5.48
N ALA A 25 20.68 9.84 6.06
CA ALA A 25 20.50 8.56 6.74
C ALA A 25 19.54 8.67 7.94
N LEU A 26 19.67 9.75 8.73
CA LEU A 26 18.78 10.03 9.85
C LEU A 26 17.33 10.28 9.38
N LEU A 27 17.14 11.05 8.31
CA LEU A 27 15.83 11.28 7.69
C LEU A 27 15.19 9.96 7.21
N ILE A 28 15.95 9.12 6.50
CA ILE A 28 15.48 7.80 6.05
C ILE A 28 14.99 6.96 7.24
N HIS A 29 15.77 6.93 8.33
CA HIS A 29 15.41 6.19 9.53
C HIS A 29 14.14 6.76 10.19
N LEU A 30 14.09 8.08 10.42
CA LEU A 30 12.97 8.75 11.09
C LEU A 30 11.67 8.67 10.28
N MET A 31 11.76 8.72 8.95
CA MET A 31 10.59 8.65 8.05
C MET A 31 10.17 7.22 7.71
N ASN A 32 10.85 6.21 8.25
CA ASN A 32 10.59 4.79 7.97
C ASN A 32 10.59 4.49 6.45
N VAL A 33 11.45 5.16 5.68
CA VAL A 33 11.56 4.96 4.22
C VAL A 33 12.13 3.56 3.97
N PRO A 34 11.49 2.72 3.13
CA PRO A 34 11.97 1.37 2.89
C PRO A 34 13.31 1.40 2.15
N ILE A 35 14.30 0.67 2.67
CA ILE A 35 15.64 0.54 2.07
C ILE A 35 15.84 -0.82 1.37
N PHE A 36 15.00 -1.81 1.67
CA PHE A 36 14.89 -3.05 0.92
C PHE A 36 13.46 -3.61 1.02
N SER A 37 13.13 -4.58 0.17
CA SER A 37 11.84 -5.28 0.17
C SER A 37 12.02 -6.76 0.52
N LEU A 38 11.11 -7.29 1.33
CA LEU A 38 10.99 -8.71 1.66
C LEU A 38 9.63 -9.21 1.14
N ASN A 39 9.67 -10.10 0.16
CA ASN A 39 8.46 -10.68 -0.40
C ASN A 39 8.09 -12.00 0.32
N ILE A 40 6.90 -12.03 0.92
CA ILE A 40 6.33 -13.20 1.56
C ILE A 40 5.44 -13.89 0.53
N HIS A 41 5.57 -15.21 0.44
CA HIS A 41 4.71 -16.05 -0.40
C HIS A 41 3.85 -16.93 0.49
N GLY A 42 2.66 -17.27 0.02
CA GLY A 42 1.75 -18.13 0.76
C GLY A 42 0.52 -18.51 -0.03
N GLU A 43 -0.13 -19.59 0.40
CA GLU A 43 -1.38 -20.01 -0.21
C GLU A 43 -2.53 -19.09 0.23
N LEU A 44 -3.28 -18.59 -0.75
CA LEU A 44 -4.47 -17.80 -0.49
C LEU A 44 -5.59 -18.73 0.01
N SER A 45 -6.19 -18.40 1.16
CA SER A 45 -7.39 -19.10 1.64
C SER A 45 -8.56 -19.02 0.66
N GLU A 46 -8.61 -17.96 -0.15
CA GLU A 46 -9.58 -17.76 -1.23
C GLU A 46 -8.87 -17.07 -2.38
N SER A 47 -9.04 -17.60 -3.60
CA SER A 47 -8.50 -16.99 -4.82
C SER A 47 -9.62 -16.69 -5.81
N PHE A 48 -9.43 -15.62 -6.57
CA PHE A 48 -10.38 -15.10 -7.54
C PHE A 48 -9.73 -15.05 -8.92
N LYS A 49 -10.49 -15.43 -9.94
CA LYS A 49 -10.06 -15.40 -11.35
C LYS A 49 -10.69 -14.26 -12.11
N THR A 50 -11.91 -13.86 -11.74
CA THR A 50 -12.69 -12.88 -12.50
C THR A 50 -13.25 -11.79 -11.58
N VAL A 51 -13.60 -10.65 -12.20
CA VAL A 51 -14.26 -9.55 -11.49
C VAL A 51 -15.63 -9.99 -10.96
N ASP A 52 -16.34 -10.84 -11.69
CA ASP A 52 -17.66 -11.33 -11.25
C ASP A 52 -17.58 -12.16 -9.97
N GLU A 53 -16.54 -13.00 -9.83
CA GLU A 53 -16.32 -13.73 -8.58
C GLU A 53 -16.05 -12.76 -7.41
N LEU A 54 -15.25 -11.71 -7.63
CA LEU A 54 -15.03 -10.64 -6.64
C LEU A 54 -16.34 -9.91 -6.29
N LYS A 55 -17.14 -9.54 -7.29
CA LYS A 55 -18.44 -8.85 -7.11
C LYS A 55 -19.40 -9.69 -6.29
N GLN A 56 -19.47 -10.99 -6.55
CA GLN A 56 -20.36 -11.90 -5.84
C GLN A 56 -19.94 -12.06 -4.37
N LYS A 57 -18.64 -12.23 -4.10
CA LYS A 57 -18.14 -12.47 -2.74
C LYS A 57 -17.96 -11.22 -1.88
N ALA A 58 -17.82 -10.04 -2.47
CA ALA A 58 -17.59 -8.83 -1.70
C ALA A 58 -18.83 -8.45 -0.87
N ASP A 59 -18.65 -8.13 0.40
CA ASP A 59 -19.71 -7.49 1.19
C ASP A 59 -19.92 -6.05 0.70
N ILE A 60 -18.81 -5.40 0.34
CA ILE A 60 -18.76 -3.98 0.00
C ILE A 60 -17.81 -3.78 -1.19
N ILE A 61 -18.20 -2.91 -2.11
CA ILE A 61 -17.35 -2.47 -3.23
C ILE A 61 -17.35 -0.95 -3.25
N VAL A 62 -16.17 -0.34 -3.16
CA VAL A 62 -16.01 1.12 -3.03
C VAL A 62 -14.85 1.65 -3.84
N GLU A 63 -14.96 2.91 -4.27
CA GLU A 63 -13.82 3.77 -4.62
C GLU A 63 -13.46 4.59 -3.37
N ALA A 64 -12.18 4.61 -2.99
CA ALA A 64 -11.71 5.29 -1.78
C ALA A 64 -10.35 5.97 -1.95
N ASP A 65 -10.16 7.06 -1.19
CA ASP A 65 -8.87 7.76 -1.06
C ASP A 65 -8.21 7.38 0.27
N VAL A 66 -6.91 7.09 0.25
CA VAL A 66 -6.14 6.72 1.45
C VAL A 66 -5.67 7.97 2.18
N VAL A 67 -6.15 8.16 3.40
CA VAL A 67 -5.83 9.32 4.24
C VAL A 67 -4.59 9.06 5.09
N LYS A 68 -4.50 7.83 5.63
CA LYS A 68 -3.41 7.40 6.50
C LYS A 68 -3.16 5.91 6.30
N ALA A 69 -1.92 5.48 6.43
CA ALA A 69 -1.54 4.07 6.44
C ALA A 69 -0.46 3.87 7.50
N ASN A 70 -0.66 2.93 8.42
CA ASN A 70 0.33 2.60 9.45
C ASN A 70 0.52 1.09 9.51
N SER A 71 1.79 0.67 9.50
CA SER A 71 2.12 -0.75 9.60
C SER A 71 2.33 -1.16 11.06
N ILE A 72 1.84 -2.34 11.40
CA ILE A 72 1.93 -2.97 12.71
C ILE A 72 2.45 -4.40 12.55
N LYS A 73 3.21 -4.89 13.51
CA LYS A 73 3.66 -6.28 13.55
C LYS A 73 2.81 -7.07 14.55
N TYR A 74 2.22 -8.18 14.11
CA TYR A 74 1.44 -9.09 14.93
C TYR A 74 1.86 -10.53 14.64
N ASN A 75 2.25 -11.29 15.67
CA ASN A 75 2.72 -12.68 15.55
C ASN A 75 3.74 -12.89 14.42
N ASN A 76 4.74 -12.00 14.32
CA ASN A 76 5.77 -11.99 13.28
C ASN A 76 5.33 -11.68 11.84
N VAL A 77 4.06 -11.37 11.62
CA VAL A 77 3.54 -10.90 10.34
C VAL A 77 3.34 -9.39 10.43
N VAL A 78 3.76 -8.68 9.38
CA VAL A 78 3.50 -7.24 9.25
C VAL A 78 2.16 -7.05 8.55
N PHE A 79 1.35 -6.16 9.09
CA PHE A 79 0.08 -5.73 8.52
C PHE A 79 0.07 -4.22 8.38
N THR A 80 -0.77 -3.70 7.50
CA THR A 80 -1.03 -2.27 7.37
C THR A 80 -2.49 -1.99 7.63
N LEU A 81 -2.74 -1.05 8.53
CA LEU A 81 -4.06 -0.50 8.80
C LEU A 81 -4.14 0.89 8.15
N SER A 82 -4.99 0.97 7.13
CA SER A 82 -5.20 2.17 6.34
C SER A 82 -6.54 2.80 6.67
N ASP A 83 -6.52 4.08 7.04
CA ASP A 83 -7.73 4.90 7.14
C ASP A 83 -8.03 5.45 5.73
N VAL A 84 -9.20 5.12 5.21
CA VAL A 84 -9.65 5.53 3.87
C VAL A 84 -10.95 6.30 3.98
N VAL A 85 -11.15 7.25 3.06
CA VAL A 85 -12.40 7.98 2.92
C VAL A 85 -13.13 7.49 1.67
N ILE A 86 -14.39 7.11 1.82
CA ILE A 86 -15.21 6.60 0.72
C ILE A 86 -15.57 7.72 -0.24
N LYS A 87 -15.32 7.51 -1.54
CA LYS A 87 -15.68 8.45 -2.61
C LYS A 87 -16.94 8.02 -3.35
N LYS A 88 -17.06 6.72 -3.58
CA LYS A 88 -18.22 6.11 -4.22
C LYS A 88 -18.43 4.70 -3.69
N THR A 89 -19.68 4.33 -3.46
CA THR A 89 -20.09 2.98 -3.10
C THR A 89 -20.80 2.33 -4.29
N TYR A 90 -20.33 1.17 -4.73
CA TYR A 90 -20.92 0.36 -5.79
C TYR A 90 -21.74 -0.81 -5.24
N LYS A 91 -21.36 -1.33 -4.06
CA LYS A 91 -22.08 -2.38 -3.33
C LYS A 91 -21.94 -2.15 -1.82
N GLY A 92 -23.02 -2.41 -1.08
CA GLY A 92 -23.09 -2.18 0.36
C GLY A 92 -23.76 -0.86 0.73
N HIS A 93 -23.62 -0.45 2.00
CA HIS A 93 -24.37 0.68 2.57
C HIS A 93 -23.47 1.79 3.14
N LEU A 94 -22.20 1.85 2.74
CA LEU A 94 -21.30 2.94 3.15
C LEU A 94 -21.64 4.23 2.43
N GLN A 95 -21.55 5.34 3.14
CA GLN A 95 -21.86 6.66 2.62
C GLN A 95 -20.63 7.35 2.03
N ASN A 96 -20.84 8.25 1.07
CA ASN A 96 -19.77 9.12 0.58
C ASN A 96 -19.21 9.97 1.73
N ASN A 97 -17.89 10.13 1.75
CA ASN A 97 -17.10 10.77 2.81
C ASN A 97 -17.08 10.04 4.17
N GLU A 98 -17.64 8.83 4.26
CA GLU A 98 -17.45 7.98 5.43
C GLU A 98 -16.00 7.50 5.55
N TYR A 99 -15.51 7.36 6.78
CA TYR A 99 -14.18 6.83 7.07
C TYR A 99 -14.27 5.37 7.48
N ILE A 100 -13.49 4.51 6.83
CA ILE A 100 -13.34 3.11 7.23
C ILE A 100 -11.87 2.72 7.35
N LYS A 101 -11.63 1.59 8.02
CA LYS A 101 -10.29 0.99 8.16
C LYS A 101 -10.15 -0.22 7.25
N ILE A 102 -9.05 -0.28 6.50
CA ILE A 102 -8.68 -1.42 5.67
C ILE A 102 -7.45 -2.07 6.27
N LEU A 103 -7.52 -3.38 6.52
CA LEU A 103 -6.41 -4.19 6.99
C LEU A 103 -5.86 -5.04 5.83
N GLU A 104 -4.57 -4.86 5.55
CA GLU A 104 -3.83 -5.60 4.53
C GLU A 104 -2.61 -6.30 5.15
N THR A 105 -2.22 -7.45 4.60
CA THR A 105 -0.95 -8.11 4.93
C THR A 105 0.20 -7.42 4.19
N GLY A 106 1.29 -7.12 4.90
CA GLY A 106 2.42 -6.35 4.40
C GLY A 106 2.46 -4.92 4.93
N GLY A 107 3.35 -4.10 4.37
CA GLY A 107 3.57 -2.72 4.78
C GLY A 107 5.03 -2.41 5.04
N VAL A 108 5.31 -1.20 5.54
CA VAL A 108 6.67 -0.79 5.86
C VAL A 108 6.90 -0.82 7.35
N TYR A 109 7.79 -1.70 7.82
CA TYR A 109 8.13 -1.84 9.24
C TYR A 109 9.65 -1.88 9.39
N ASN A 110 10.21 -1.02 10.26
CA ASN A 110 11.66 -0.89 10.47
C ASN A 110 12.48 -0.70 9.18
N ASN A 111 12.01 0.19 8.30
CA ASN A 111 12.60 0.48 6.99
C ASN A 111 12.64 -0.73 6.02
N ILE A 112 11.82 -1.76 6.27
CA ILE A 112 11.65 -2.93 5.40
C ILE A 112 10.26 -2.88 4.77
N GLU A 113 10.16 -2.92 3.45
CA GLU A 113 8.89 -3.11 2.75
C GLU A 113 8.55 -4.60 2.74
N HIS A 114 7.51 -4.99 3.46
CA HIS A 114 6.96 -6.34 3.42
C HIS A 114 5.84 -6.38 2.37
N THR A 115 6.01 -7.24 1.37
CA THR A 115 4.98 -7.51 0.36
C THR A 115 4.46 -8.94 0.49
N PHE A 116 3.26 -9.18 -0.03
CA PHE A 116 2.72 -10.53 -0.17
C PHE A 116 2.50 -10.80 -1.65
N GLU A 117 3.12 -11.84 -2.21
CA GLU A 117 3.08 -12.14 -3.66
C GLU A 117 3.46 -10.91 -4.52
N GLY A 118 4.46 -10.13 -4.06
CA GLY A 118 4.94 -8.92 -4.71
C GLY A 118 4.01 -7.70 -4.55
N GLN A 119 2.84 -7.87 -3.93
CA GLN A 119 1.84 -6.82 -3.81
C GLN A 119 2.13 -5.92 -2.62
N LYS A 120 2.16 -4.62 -2.90
CA LYS A 120 2.32 -3.56 -1.89
C LYS A 120 0.97 -3.23 -1.27
N THR A 121 0.95 -2.83 -0.01
CA THR A 121 -0.25 -2.32 0.67
C THR A 121 -0.60 -0.89 0.20
N LEU A 122 -1.80 -0.44 0.49
CA LEU A 122 -2.23 0.94 0.28
C LEU A 122 -1.29 1.93 0.98
N LYS A 123 -0.95 3.01 0.28
CA LYS A 123 -0.15 4.13 0.82
C LYS A 123 -0.97 5.40 0.87
N ARG A 124 -0.59 6.29 1.79
CA ARG A 124 -1.20 7.62 1.92
C ARG A 124 -1.20 8.34 0.55
N GLN A 125 -2.30 9.04 0.25
CA GLN A 125 -2.58 9.74 -1.02
C GLN A 125 -2.89 8.84 -2.22
N GLU A 126 -2.83 7.52 -2.09
CA GLU A 126 -3.31 6.63 -3.15
C GLU A 126 -4.84 6.63 -3.21
N LYS A 127 -5.33 6.25 -4.39
CA LYS A 127 -6.74 6.00 -4.67
C LYS A 127 -6.90 4.58 -5.13
N ALA A 128 -8.00 3.93 -4.77
CA ALA A 128 -8.25 2.56 -5.19
C ALA A 128 -9.74 2.22 -5.28
N ILE A 129 -10.05 1.26 -6.15
CA ILE A 129 -11.28 0.49 -6.07
C ILE A 129 -11.01 -0.77 -5.24
N LEU A 130 -11.85 -1.02 -4.25
CA LEU A 130 -11.67 -2.06 -3.25
C LEU A 130 -12.91 -2.96 -3.18
N PHE A 131 -12.67 -4.25 -3.31
CA PHE A 131 -13.62 -5.33 -3.05
C PHE A 131 -13.32 -5.90 -1.67
N LEU A 132 -14.24 -5.67 -0.74
CA LEU A 132 -14.00 -5.79 0.68
C LEU A 132 -14.93 -6.83 1.32
N LYS A 133 -14.41 -7.51 2.34
CA LYS A 133 -15.20 -8.23 3.33
C LYS A 133 -14.90 -7.72 4.73
N LYS A 134 -15.85 -7.89 5.66
CA LYS A 134 -15.60 -7.53 7.07
C LYS A 134 -14.43 -8.34 7.61
N TYR A 135 -13.50 -7.66 8.28
CA TYR A 135 -12.41 -8.33 8.97
C TYR A 135 -12.92 -8.91 10.29
N VAL A 136 -12.56 -10.17 10.54
CA VAL A 136 -12.76 -10.84 11.84
C VAL A 136 -11.45 -11.49 12.22
N GLY A 137 -10.85 -11.03 13.31
CA GLY A 137 -9.60 -11.60 13.81
C GLY A 137 -8.91 -10.70 14.84
N PRO A 138 -7.75 -11.14 15.36
CA PRO A 138 -7.12 -10.52 16.51
C PRO A 138 -6.14 -9.37 16.18
N VAL A 139 -5.87 -9.10 14.90
CA VAL A 139 -4.81 -8.15 14.49
C VAL A 139 -5.16 -6.71 14.89
N THR A 140 -6.44 -6.36 14.84
CA THR A 140 -6.96 -5.07 15.31
C THR A 140 -8.26 -5.28 16.09
N LYS A 141 -8.47 -4.44 17.12
CA LYS A 141 -9.73 -4.37 17.86
C LYS A 141 -10.74 -3.43 17.19
N ASP A 142 -10.27 -2.57 16.30
CA ASP A 142 -11.13 -1.64 15.57
C ASP A 142 -11.94 -2.41 14.53
N GLN A 143 -13.15 -1.93 14.25
CA GLN A 143 -13.91 -2.41 13.10
C GLN A 143 -13.13 -2.08 11.82
N ALA A 144 -12.80 -3.13 11.06
CA ALA A 144 -12.04 -3.02 9.82
C ALA A 144 -12.63 -3.92 8.73
N TYR A 145 -12.20 -3.66 7.51
CA TYR A 145 -12.43 -4.49 6.35
C TYR A 145 -11.10 -5.04 5.84
N THR A 146 -11.13 -6.13 5.09
CA THR A 146 -9.97 -6.65 4.40
C THR A 146 -10.28 -6.87 2.92
N VAL A 147 -9.25 -6.79 2.10
CA VAL A 147 -9.35 -6.97 0.64
C VAL A 147 -9.56 -8.45 0.33
N LEU A 148 -10.51 -8.74 -0.57
CA LEU A 148 -10.72 -10.10 -1.04
C LEU A 148 -9.48 -10.67 -1.73
N GLY A 149 -9.16 -11.93 -1.42
CA GLY A 149 -7.97 -12.60 -1.94
C GLY A 149 -6.67 -11.91 -1.52
N VAL A 150 -6.65 -11.27 -0.34
CA VAL A 150 -5.52 -10.50 0.26
C VAL A 150 -5.14 -9.24 -0.52
N TYR A 151 -5.04 -9.32 -1.84
CA TYR A 151 -4.68 -8.24 -2.75
C TYR A 151 -5.49 -8.25 -4.06
N GLN A 152 -6.17 -9.35 -4.38
CA GLN A 152 -6.82 -9.54 -5.68
C GLN A 152 -7.97 -8.55 -5.88
N GLY A 153 -8.72 -8.26 -4.81
CA GLY A 153 -9.81 -7.28 -4.79
C GLY A 153 -9.37 -5.82 -4.71
N LYS A 154 -8.10 -5.49 -4.92
CA LYS A 154 -7.61 -4.11 -4.90
C LYS A 154 -7.12 -3.68 -6.27
N PHE A 155 -7.59 -2.52 -6.72
CA PHE A 155 -7.21 -1.89 -7.98
C PHE A 155 -6.81 -0.43 -7.71
N ASN A 156 -5.51 -0.16 -7.65
CA ASN A 156 -4.98 1.19 -7.47
C ASN A 156 -5.25 2.04 -8.71
N LEU A 157 -5.63 3.30 -8.50
CA LEU A 157 -5.96 4.25 -9.57
C LEU A 157 -4.89 5.32 -9.71
N ASP A 158 -4.58 5.69 -10.94
CA ASP A 158 -3.80 6.89 -11.26
C ASP A 158 -4.65 8.18 -11.18
N SER A 159 -4.04 9.33 -11.45
CA SER A 159 -4.75 10.63 -11.46
C SER A 159 -5.85 10.73 -12.52
N SER A 160 -5.78 9.91 -13.56
CA SER A 160 -6.74 9.85 -14.67
C SER A 160 -7.84 8.82 -14.42
N GLY A 161 -7.77 8.05 -13.33
CA GLY A 161 -8.71 6.99 -12.99
C GLY A 161 -8.45 5.66 -13.71
N ASN A 162 -7.29 5.49 -14.35
CA ASN A 162 -6.87 4.20 -14.90
C ASN A 162 -6.30 3.31 -13.78
N ILE A 163 -6.39 2.00 -13.97
CA ILE A 163 -5.81 1.04 -13.03
C ILE A 163 -4.31 0.98 -13.27
N VAL A 164 -3.55 1.21 -12.20
CA VAL A 164 -2.10 1.04 -12.21
C VAL A 164 -1.81 -0.46 -12.23
N SER A 165 -1.25 -0.94 -13.35
CA SER A 165 -0.96 -2.36 -13.55
C SER A 165 -0.12 -2.95 -12.43
N LYS A 166 -0.51 -4.15 -11.99
CA LYS A 166 0.25 -4.94 -11.03
C LYS A 166 1.43 -5.56 -11.76
N ASN A 167 2.65 -5.15 -11.41
CA ASN A 167 3.86 -5.73 -11.96
C ASN A 167 4.10 -7.08 -11.26
N LEU A 168 3.51 -8.13 -11.82
CA LEU A 168 3.51 -9.48 -11.26
C LEU A 168 4.31 -10.44 -12.15
N GLU A 169 5.00 -11.37 -11.49
CA GLU A 169 5.72 -12.48 -12.13
C GLU A 169 4.74 -13.48 -12.79
N TYR A 170 3.48 -13.48 -12.37
CA TYR A 170 2.38 -14.27 -12.95
C TYR A 170 1.15 -13.39 -13.17
N THR A 171 0.65 -13.35 -14.41
CA THR A 171 -0.53 -12.55 -14.79
C THR A 171 -1.81 -13.38 -14.69
N THR A 172 -2.75 -12.92 -13.86
CA THR A 172 -4.13 -13.40 -13.85
C THR A 172 -5.01 -12.52 -14.75
N GLN A 173 -6.24 -12.94 -15.07
CA GLN A 173 -7.17 -12.10 -15.82
C GLN A 173 -7.47 -10.77 -15.10
N LEU A 174 -7.44 -10.77 -13.76
CA LEU A 174 -7.60 -9.55 -12.96
C LEU A 174 -6.44 -8.56 -13.16
N ASP A 175 -5.24 -9.05 -13.49
CA ASP A 175 -4.05 -8.22 -13.68
C ASP A 175 -4.01 -7.59 -15.08
N LEU A 176 -4.81 -8.11 -16.02
CA LEU A 176 -4.97 -7.55 -17.36
C LEU A 176 -5.89 -6.33 -17.39
N ILE A 177 -6.59 -6.05 -16.29
CA ILE A 177 -7.54 -4.95 -16.20
C ILE A 177 -6.75 -3.64 -16.09
N THR A 178 -6.90 -2.77 -17.09
CA THR A 178 -6.14 -1.50 -17.17
C THR A 178 -7.00 -0.28 -16.91
N ASN A 179 -8.33 -0.41 -17.04
CA ASN A 179 -9.27 0.67 -16.83
C ASN A 179 -10.37 0.28 -15.87
N LYS A 180 -10.80 1.22 -15.01
CA LYS A 180 -11.88 0.96 -14.04
C LYS A 180 -13.21 0.57 -14.68
N ASN A 181 -13.47 0.98 -15.92
CA ASN A 181 -14.71 0.64 -16.63
C ASN A 181 -14.79 -0.86 -16.94
N GLU A 182 -13.64 -1.53 -17.10
CA GLU A 182 -13.56 -2.99 -17.32
C GLU A 182 -14.01 -3.78 -16.07
N LEU A 183 -14.12 -3.13 -14.90
CA LEU A 183 -14.68 -3.73 -13.69
C LEU A 183 -16.21 -3.86 -13.74
N ASN A 184 -16.88 -3.23 -14.72
CA ASN A 184 -18.33 -3.30 -14.94
C ASN A 184 -19.14 -3.09 -13.64
N LEU A 185 -18.83 -2.02 -12.90
CA LEU A 185 -19.43 -1.72 -11.60
C LEU A 185 -20.66 -0.81 -11.68
N GLU A 186 -20.97 -0.27 -12.85
CA GLU A 186 -22.13 0.57 -13.13
C GLU A 186 -23.25 -0.23 -13.82
#